data_AF-A0A4R3Z232-F1
#
_entry.id   AF-A0A4R3Z232-F1
#
_cell.length_a   1.000
_cell.length_b   1.000
_cell.length_c   1.000
_cell.angle_alpha   90.00
_cell.angle_beta   90.00
_cell.angle_gamma   90.00
#
_symmetry.space_group_name_H-M   'P 1'
#
loop_
_entity.id
_entity.type
_entity.pdbx_description
1 polymer ?
#
loop_
_entity_poly.entity_id
_entity_poly.type
_entity_poly.pdbx_seq_one_letter_code
_entity_poly.pdbx_strand_id
1 'polypeptide(L)'
;MNRKFAACLVFSAVTLLAGCSSTPNQLKLHQGTANLLGLASTDEVTLSNVQKGTPDALGGSTVTFDATTARGRKFACKTFMIPGLLAEPSYGDFSCAQK
;
A
#
# COMPACT_ATOMS: atom_id res chain seq x y z
N MET A 1 -35.13 1.91 -42.52
CA MET A 1 -35.39 2.27 -41.11
C MET A 1 -35.20 1.00 -40.27
N ASN A 2 -33.95 0.65 -39.95
CA ASN A 2 -33.60 -0.70 -39.46
C ASN A 2 -33.21 -0.68 -37.98
N ARG A 3 -34.20 -1.05 -37.18
CA ARG A 3 -34.30 -1.13 -35.71
C ARG A 3 -33.35 -2.11 -35.02
N LYS A 4 -32.16 -2.41 -35.59
CA LYS A 4 -31.24 -3.43 -35.07
C LYS A 4 -29.93 -2.88 -34.49
N PHE A 5 -29.70 -1.58 -34.59
CA PHE A 5 -28.50 -0.92 -34.02
C PHE A 5 -28.60 -0.60 -32.52
N ALA A 6 -29.78 -0.75 -31.91
CA ALA A 6 -30.01 -0.31 -30.52
C ALA A 6 -29.57 -1.34 -29.45
N ALA A 7 -29.30 -2.59 -29.82
CA ALA A 7 -29.07 -3.66 -28.82
C ALA A 7 -27.60 -3.81 -28.37
N CYS A 8 -26.64 -3.21 -29.08
CA CYS A 8 -25.21 -3.41 -28.80
C CYS A 8 -24.62 -2.36 -27.83
N LEU A 9 -25.35 -1.29 -27.54
CA LEU A 9 -24.83 -0.12 -26.81
C LEU A 9 -25.02 -0.17 -25.28
N VAL A 10 -25.61 -1.24 -24.73
CA VAL A 10 -25.92 -1.34 -23.29
C VAL A 10 -24.91 -2.19 -22.52
N PHE A 11 -24.09 -3.01 -23.18
CA PHE A 11 -23.17 -3.94 -22.51
C PHE A 11 -21.79 -3.36 -22.16
N SER A 12 -21.46 -2.15 -22.61
CA SER A 12 -20.16 -1.51 -22.41
C SER A 12 -20.06 -0.65 -21.14
N ALA A 13 -21.11 -0.58 -20.31
CA ALA A 13 -21.18 0.34 -19.18
C ALA A 13 -20.66 -0.21 -17.83
N VAL A 14 -20.19 -1.46 -17.73
CA VAL A 14 -19.95 -2.11 -16.42
C VAL A 14 -18.46 -2.29 -16.04
N THR A 15 -17.49 -2.04 -16.91
CA THR A 15 -16.08 -2.38 -16.61
C THR A 15 -15.21 -1.25 -16.06
N LEU A 16 -15.81 -0.16 -15.57
CA LEU A 16 -15.06 0.94 -14.94
C LEU A 16 -15.30 1.03 -13.42
N LEU A 17 -15.36 -0.10 -12.72
CA LEU A 17 -14.84 -0.11 -11.35
C LEU A 17 -13.33 0.06 -11.45
N ALA A 18 -12.88 1.29 -11.70
CA ALA A 18 -11.52 1.70 -11.43
C ALA A 18 -11.25 1.32 -9.98
N GLY A 19 -10.49 0.24 -9.79
CA GLY A 19 -10.16 -0.28 -8.47
C GLY A 19 -9.68 0.89 -7.64
N CYS A 20 -10.34 1.13 -6.52
CA CYS A 20 -9.93 2.15 -5.56
C CYS A 20 -8.55 1.73 -5.06
N SER A 21 -7.51 2.18 -5.75
CA SER A 21 -6.12 1.88 -5.45
C SER A 21 -5.77 2.63 -4.18
N SER A 22 -6.07 2.03 -3.03
CA SER A 22 -5.65 2.56 -1.74
C SER A 22 -4.12 2.64 -1.74
N THR A 23 -3.62 3.87 -1.77
CA THR A 23 -2.19 4.19 -1.65
C THR A 23 -1.74 3.86 -0.22
N PRO A 24 -0.53 3.31 -0.03
CA PRO A 24 -0.04 3.04 1.31
C PRO A 24 0.02 4.32 2.15
N ASN A 25 -0.64 4.30 3.30
CA ASN A 25 -0.61 5.36 4.30
C ASN A 25 0.81 5.48 4.88
N GLN A 26 1.52 6.52 4.45
CA GLN A 26 2.91 6.76 4.83
C GLN A 26 3.06 6.92 6.35
N LEU A 27 2.11 7.58 7.02
CA LEU A 27 2.19 7.81 8.46
C LEU A 27 2.19 6.49 9.24
N LYS A 28 1.37 5.53 8.85
CA LYS A 28 1.35 4.18 9.46
C LYS A 28 2.64 3.41 9.18
N LEU A 29 3.19 3.53 7.97
CA LEU A 29 4.48 2.92 7.64
C LEU A 29 5.61 3.51 8.49
N HIS A 30 5.66 4.84 8.64
CA HIS A 30 6.65 5.52 9.49
C HIS A 30 6.52 5.08 10.95
N GLN A 31 5.30 5.09 11.50
CA GLN A 31 5.05 4.69 12.89
C GLN A 31 5.44 3.22 13.15
N GLY A 32 5.01 2.31 12.27
CA GLY A 32 5.34 0.89 12.38
C GLY A 32 6.83 0.63 12.26
N THR A 33 7.50 1.34 11.34
CA THR A 33 8.95 1.24 11.15
C THR A 33 9.73 1.78 12.34
N ALA A 34 9.37 2.96 12.86
CA ALA A 34 10.00 3.54 14.03
C ALA A 34 9.88 2.63 15.25
N ASN A 35 8.69 2.05 15.46
CA ASN A 35 8.45 1.09 16.54
C ASN A 35 9.29 -0.19 16.36
N LEU A 36 9.31 -0.78 15.16
CA LEU A 36 10.09 -1.99 14.88
C LEU A 36 11.59 -1.78 15.06
N LEU A 37 12.11 -0.63 14.60
CA LEU A 37 13.53 -0.31 14.71
C LEU A 37 13.95 0.19 16.10
N GLY A 38 13.00 0.32 17.04
CA GLY A 38 13.27 0.80 18.39
C GLY A 38 13.79 2.23 18.42
N LEU A 39 13.35 3.08 17.47
CA LEU A 39 13.77 4.47 17.41
C LEU A 39 13.16 5.25 18.57
N ALA A 40 13.98 6.02 19.28
CA ALA A 40 13.49 6.97 20.27
C ALA A 40 12.65 8.06 19.57
N SER A 41 11.77 8.75 20.29
CA SER A 41 10.86 9.77 19.72
C SER A 41 11.56 10.91 18.96
N THR A 42 12.88 11.07 19.11
CA THR A 42 13.70 12.07 18.42
C THR A 42 14.43 11.54 17.20
N ASP A 43 14.49 10.22 17.02
CA ASP A 43 15.18 9.59 15.90
C ASP A 43 14.24 9.56 14.68
N GLU A 44 14.58 10.34 13.66
CA GLU A 44 13.83 10.37 12.41
C GLU A 44 14.18 9.16 11.52
N VAL A 45 13.18 8.67 10.80
CA VAL A 45 13.32 7.69 9.73
C VAL A 45 12.69 8.23 8.46
N THR A 46 13.45 8.26 7.37
CA THR A 46 12.97 8.61 6.04
C THR A 46 12.63 7.34 5.28
N LEU A 47 11.44 7.25 4.72
CA LEU A 47 11.02 6.15 3.86
C LEU A 47 11.17 6.52 2.39
N SER A 48 11.60 5.57 1.58
CA SER A 48 11.81 5.73 0.14
C SER A 48 11.45 4.45 -0.61
N ASN A 49 11.28 4.53 -1.93
CA ASN A 49 10.99 3.38 -2.80
C ASN A 49 9.78 2.56 -2.33
N VAL A 50 8.74 3.21 -1.80
CA VAL A 50 7.53 2.53 -1.32
C VAL A 50 6.76 1.94 -2.50
N GLN A 51 6.64 0.62 -2.50
CA GLN A 51 6.02 -0.16 -3.56
C GLN A 51 4.97 -1.06 -2.96
N LYS A 52 3.74 -0.98 -3.47
CA LYS A 52 2.65 -1.88 -3.13
C LYS A 52 2.64 -3.01 -4.13
N GLY A 53 2.74 -4.25 -3.65
CA GLY A 53 2.60 -5.46 -4.45
C GLY A 53 1.16 -5.68 -4.92
N THR A 54 0.99 -6.70 -5.77
CA THR A 54 -0.34 -7.09 -6.25
C THR A 54 -1.22 -7.54 -5.09
N PRO A 55 -2.48 -7.06 -5.01
CA PRO A 55 -3.44 -7.54 -4.01
C PRO A 55 -3.76 -9.03 -4.15
N ASP A 56 -3.92 -9.72 -3.04
CA ASP A 56 -4.45 -11.09 -2.98
C ASP A 56 -5.99 -11.12 -3.14
N ALA A 57 -6.58 -12.32 -3.04
CA ALA A 57 -8.03 -12.51 -3.19
C ALA A 57 -8.87 -11.76 -2.14
N LEU A 58 -8.28 -11.40 -0.99
CA LEU A 58 -8.91 -10.61 0.08
C LEU A 58 -8.57 -9.12 -0.02
N GLY A 59 -7.79 -8.72 -1.04
CA GLY A 59 -7.32 -7.36 -1.27
C GLY A 59 -6.07 -6.98 -0.47
N GLY A 60 -5.52 -7.89 0.35
CA GLY A 60 -4.30 -7.70 1.10
C GLY A 60 -3.09 -7.56 0.18
N SER A 61 -2.12 -6.70 0.50
CA SER A 61 -0.95 -6.48 -0.36
C SER A 61 0.32 -6.34 0.48
N THR A 62 1.40 -6.98 0.05
CA THR A 62 2.72 -6.71 0.64
C THR A 62 3.20 -5.32 0.17
N VAL A 63 3.65 -4.49 1.11
CA VAL A 63 4.28 -3.20 0.82
C VAL A 63 5.77 -3.32 1.15
N THR A 64 6.63 -3.04 0.18
CA THR A 64 8.09 -3.02 0.34
C THR A 64 8.60 -1.60 0.26
N PHE A 65 9.58 -1.25 1.08
CA PHE A 65 10.14 0.09 1.13
C PHE A 65 11.53 0.10 1.75
N ASP A 66 12.28 1.17 1.47
CA ASP A 66 13.58 1.42 2.06
C ASP A 66 13.46 2.42 3.20
N ALA A 67 14.02 2.11 4.36
CA ALA A 67 14.05 3.00 5.52
C ALA A 67 15.49 3.47 5.78
N THR A 68 15.69 4.78 5.91
CA THR A 68 16.97 5.37 6.28
C THR A 68 16.81 6.14 7.58
N THR A 69 17.58 5.79 8.59
CA THR A 69 17.59 6.50 9.88
C THR A 69 18.37 7.82 9.77
N ALA A 70 18.13 8.76 10.67
CA ALA A 70 18.91 10.01 10.77
C ALA A 70 20.44 9.77 10.89
N ARG A 71 20.85 8.63 11.44
CA ARG A 71 22.25 8.20 11.55
C ARG A 71 22.81 7.53 10.28
N GLY A 72 22.05 7.51 9.18
CA GLY A 72 22.47 6.99 7.88
C GLY A 72 22.38 5.47 7.72
N ARG A 73 21.92 4.72 8.72
CA ARG A 73 21.67 3.27 8.58
C ARG A 73 20.49 3.03 7.64
N LYS A 74 20.67 2.12 6.68
CA LYS A 74 19.68 1.77 5.67
C LYS A 74 19.12 0.38 5.91
N PHE A 75 17.81 0.23 5.70
CA PHE A 75 17.08 -1.01 5.88
C PHE A 75 16.19 -1.27 4.67
N ALA A 76 16.11 -2.53 4.25
CA ALA A 76 15.06 -3.03 3.38
C ALA A 76 13.91 -3.53 4.27
N CYS A 77 12.75 -2.91 4.14
CA CYS A 77 11.59 -3.20 4.97
C CYS A 77 10.42 -3.71 4.14
N LYS A 78 9.57 -4.51 4.78
CA LYS A 78 8.30 -4.99 4.24
C LYS A 78 7.23 -5.04 5.32
N THR A 79 5.98 -4.92 4.91
CA THR A 79 4.79 -5.07 5.77
C THR A 79 3.63 -5.62 4.94
N PHE A 80 2.68 -6.29 5.58
CA PHE A 80 1.44 -6.70 4.95
C PHE A 80 0.34 -5.66 5.23
N MET A 81 -0.24 -5.10 4.17
CA MET A 81 -1.30 -4.11 4.23
C MET A 81 -2.65 -4.76 3.96
N ILE A 82 -3.59 -4.64 4.90
CA ILE A 82 -4.97 -5.08 4.73
C ILE A 82 -5.82 -3.84 4.40
N PRO A 83 -6.54 -3.84 3.26
CA PRO A 83 -7.37 -2.70 2.89
C PRO A 83 -8.59 -2.60 3.82
N GLY A 84 -8.96 -1.38 4.22
CA GLY A 84 -10.24 -1.11 4.86
C GLY A 84 -11.30 -0.76 3.80
N LEU A 85 -12.51 -1.31 3.91
CA LEU A 85 -13.62 -0.92 3.02
C LEU A 85 -14.15 0.48 3.35
N LEU A 86 -14.29 0.80 4.63
CA LEU A 86 -14.79 2.08 5.15
C LEU A 86 -13.86 2.70 6.22
N ALA A 87 -12.80 1.98 6.58
CA ALA A 87 -11.83 2.34 7.60
C ALA A 87 -10.45 2.52 6.97
N GLU A 88 -9.53 3.12 7.71
CA GLU A 88 -8.13 3.20 7.29
C GLU A 88 -7.52 1.80 7.10
N PRO A 89 -6.61 1.61 6.13
CA PRO A 89 -5.91 0.34 5.97
C PRO A 89 -5.08 0.01 7.21
N SER A 90 -5.07 -1.25 7.58
CA SER A 90 -4.23 -1.75 8.67
C SER A 90 -2.93 -2.35 8.12
N TYR A 91 -1.89 -2.32 8.95
CA TYR A 91 -0.55 -2.79 8.59
C TYR A 91 -0.08 -3.76 9.65
N GLY A 92 0.40 -4.93 9.22
CA GLY A 92 0.92 -5.99 10.08
C GLY A 92 2.27 -6.52 9.57
N ASP A 93 2.87 -7.42 10.34
CA ASP A 93 4.06 -8.19 9.95
C ASP A 93 5.22 -7.32 9.43
N PHE A 94 5.46 -6.20 10.12
CA PHE A 94 6.62 -5.35 9.82
C PHE A 94 7.91 -6.14 10.02
N SER A 95 8.75 -6.14 8.98
CA SER A 95 10.05 -6.80 8.98
C SER A 95 11.04 -5.93 8.26
N CYS A 96 12.17 -5.62 8.90
CA CYS A 96 13.26 -4.84 8.32
C CYS A 96 14.57 -5.62 8.46
N ALA A 97 15.34 -5.67 7.37
CA ALA A 97 16.70 -6.20 7.36
C ALA A 97 17.66 -5.07 7.02
N GLN A 98 18.80 -5.01 7.72
CA GLN A 98 19.83 -4.03 7.40
C GLN A 98 20.45 -4.36 6.04
N LYS A 99 20.62 -3.33 5.20
CA LYS A 99 21.33 -3.45 3.93
C LYS A 99 22.84 -3.36 4.11
#